data_AF-A0A1V5JHU0-F1
#
_entry.id   AF-A0A1V5JHU0-F1
#
_cell.length_a   1.000
_cell.length_b   1.000
_cell.length_c   1.000
_cell.angle_alpha   90.00
_cell.angle_beta   90.00
_cell.angle_gamma   90.00
#
_symmetry.space_group_name_H-M   'P 1'
#
loop_
_entity.id
_entity.type
_entity.pdbx_description
1 polymer ?
#
loop_
_entity_poly.entity_id
_entity_poly.type
_entity_poly.pdbx_seq_one_letter_code
_entity_poly.pdbx_strand_id
1 'polypeptide(L)' 'MTPLQKQQLKTLGYDVDDFGIGVTSEVSGWSYRVFAGLGINILLLKVDVGLQYNLNGRNYGATVGARLQL' A
#
# COMPACT_ATOMS: atom_id res chain seq x y z
N MET A 1 1.39 -30.67 16.14
CA MET A 1 2.29 -29.55 15.80
C MET A 1 2.83 -28.96 17.09
N THR A 2 4.10 -28.53 17.10
CA THR A 2 4.70 -27.95 18.30
C THR A 2 4.20 -26.51 18.52
N PRO A 3 4.22 -25.98 19.76
CA PRO A 3 3.77 -24.61 20.05
C PRO A 3 4.52 -23.54 19.24
N LEU A 4 5.80 -23.79 18.93
CA LEU A 4 6.63 -22.90 18.14
C LEU A 4 6.10 -22.76 16.70
N GLN A 5 5.64 -23.86 16.10
CA GLN A 5 5.08 -23.87 14.74
C GLN A 5 3.76 -23.10 14.67
N LYS A 6 2.92 -23.16 15.71
CA LYS A 6 1.67 -22.39 15.77
C LYS A 6 1.93 -20.88 15.81
N GLN A 7 2.94 -20.42 16.55
CA GLN A 7 3.32 -19.00 16.59
C GLN A 7 3.86 -18.50 15.24
N GLN A 8 4.69 -19.29 14.57
CA GLN A 8 5.21 -18.93 13.25
C GLN A 8 4.08 -18.74 12.23
N LEU A 9 3.07 -19.62 12.23
CA LEU A 9 1.91 -19.52 11.34
C LEU A 9 1.01 -18.33 11.66
N LYS A 10 0.81 -18.02 12.96
CA LYS A 10 0.08 -16.82 13.38
C LYS A 10 0.75 -15.53 12.92
N THR A 11 2.09 -15.52 12.89
CA THR A 11 2.87 -14.38 12.39
C THR A 11 2.71 -14.20 10.87
N LEU A 12 2.42 -15.29 10.15
CA LEU A 12 2.12 -15.30 8.71
C LEU A 12 0.62 -15.03 8.41
N GLY A 13 -0.20 -14.79 9.43
CA GLY A 13 -1.63 -14.48 9.28
C GLY A 13 -2.56 -15.69 9.27
N TYR A 14 -2.07 -16.88 9.63
CA TYR A 14 -2.90 -18.09 9.78
C TYR A 14 -3.18 -18.36 11.25
N ASP A 15 -4.45 -18.28 11.68
CA ASP A 15 -4.85 -18.73 13.02
C ASP A 15 -5.23 -20.21 12.94
N VAL A 16 -4.46 -21.04 13.64
CA VAL A 16 -4.63 -22.50 13.64
C VAL A 16 -5.06 -22.94 15.03
N ASP A 17 -6.38 -23.06 15.20
CA ASP A 17 -7.00 -23.63 16.38
C ASP A 17 -7.13 -25.16 16.24
N ASP A 18 -7.29 -25.86 17.37
CA ASP A 18 -7.41 -27.33 17.38
C ASP A 18 -8.67 -27.85 16.65
N PHE A 19 -9.54 -26.96 16.16
CA PHE A 19 -10.73 -27.24 15.37
C PHE A 19 -10.63 -26.83 13.89
N GLY A 20 -9.56 -26.18 13.43
CA GLY A 20 -9.40 -25.82 12.00
C GLY A 20 -8.43 -24.68 11.69
N ILE A 21 -8.26 -24.39 10.39
CA ILE A 21 -7.45 -23.28 9.87
C ILE A 21 -8.39 -22.13 9.49
N GLY A 22 -8.30 -20.99 10.18
CA GLY A 22 -8.99 -19.76 9.82
C GLY A 22 -8.10 -18.85 8.98
N VAL A 23 -8.55 -18.47 7.78
CA VAL A 23 -7.92 -17.42 6.96
C VAL A 23 -8.77 -16.17 7.07
N THR A 24 -8.27 -15.15 7.76
CA THR A 24 -8.94 -13.85 7.87
C THR A 24 -8.37 -12.88 6.84
N SER A 25 -9.24 -12.34 5.96
CA SER A 25 -8.90 -11.28 5.02
C SER A 25 -9.52 -9.98 5.51
N GLU A 26 -8.68 -9.04 5.94
CA GLU A 26 -9.13 -7.73 6.38
C GLU A 26 -9.36 -6.82 5.17
N VAL A 27 -10.58 -6.87 4.61
CA VAL A 27 -10.98 -6.03 3.47
C VAL A 27 -11.62 -4.75 4.01
N SER A 28 -10.82 -3.69 4.14
CA SER A 28 -11.32 -2.35 4.44
C SER A 28 -11.96 -1.75 3.19
N GLY A 29 -13.27 -1.45 3.23
CA GLY A 29 -14.01 -0.86 2.11
C GLY A 29 -13.66 0.61 1.82
N TRP A 30 -12.87 1.24 2.68
CA TRP A 30 -12.45 2.64 2.59
C TRP A 30 -10.94 2.67 2.38
N SER A 31 -10.44 3.53 1.50
CA SER A 31 -9.00 3.69 1.29
C SER A 31 -8.61 5.14 1.55
N TYR A 32 -7.69 5.33 2.48
CA TYR A 32 -7.08 6.63 2.75
C TYR A 32 -5.69 6.66 2.13
N ARG A 33 -5.46 7.64 1.25
CA ARG A 33 -4.16 7.84 0.59
C ARG A 33 -3.72 9.28 0.75
N VAL A 34 -2.47 9.47 1.20
CA VAL A 34 -1.83 10.78 1.27
C VAL A 34 -0.99 10.96 0.01
N PHE A 35 -1.09 12.15 -0.58
CA PHE A 35 -0.36 12.52 -1.78
C PHE A 35 0.46 13.78 -1.50
N ALA A 36 1.71 13.78 -1.96
CA ALA A 36 2.57 14.96 -1.95
C ALA A 36 3.31 15.01 -3.27
N GLY A 37 3.39 16.19 -3.89
CA GLY A 37 4.05 16.33 -5.18
C GLY A 37 4.56 17.74 -5.42
N LEU A 38 5.56 17.83 -6.30
CA LEU A 38 6.16 19.06 -6.75
C LEU A 38 6.02 19.14 -8.26
N GLY A 39 5.67 20.32 -8.76
CA GLY A 39 5.54 20.58 -10.19
C GLY A 39 6.30 21.83 -10.58
N ILE A 40 7.15 21.72 -11.60
CA ILE A 40 7.88 22.85 -12.19
C ILE A 40 7.29 23.14 -13.56
N ASN A 41 7.05 24.43 -13.83
CA ASN A 41 6.57 24.90 -15.12
C ASN A 41 7.69 25.71 -15.78
N ILE A 42 8.10 25.30 -16.99
CA ILE A 42 9.14 25.95 -17.78
C ILE A 42 8.52 26.33 -19.12
N LEU A 43 8.09 27.59 -19.27
CA LEU A 43 7.51 28.14 -20.51
C LEU A 43 6.34 27.30 -21.06
N LEU A 44 6.65 26.30 -21.91
CA LEU A 44 5.72 25.40 -22.58
C LEU A 44 5.74 23.96 -22.02
N LEU A 45 6.69 23.63 -21.14
CA LEU A 45 6.87 22.29 -20.57
C LEU A 45 6.58 22.30 -19.07
N LYS A 46 5.63 21.47 -18.64
CA LYS A 46 5.36 21.21 -17.23
C LYS A 46 5.85 19.81 -16.87
N VAL A 47 6.67 19.72 -15.82
CA VAL A 47 7.11 18.44 -15.23
C VAL A 47 6.55 18.35 -13.81
N ASP A 48 5.89 17.25 -13.50
CA ASP A 48 5.36 16.95 -12.18
C ASP A 48 5.91 15.62 -11.65
N VAL A 49 6.26 15.63 -10.37
CA VAL A 49 6.65 14.42 -9.64
C VAL A 49 5.80 14.35 -8.39
N GLY A 50 5.21 13.18 -8.16
CA GLY A 50 4.35 12.91 -7.03
C GLY A 50 4.77 11.64 -6.31
N LEU A 51 4.58 11.63 -5.00
CA LEU A 51 4.66 10.47 -4.15
C LEU A 51 3.29 10.27 -3.49
N GLN A 52 2.94 9.01 -3.30
CA GLN A 52 1.71 8.61 -2.64
C GLN A 52 2.01 7.55 -1.58
N TYR A 53 1.29 7.63 -0.46
CA TYR A 53 1.31 6.58 0.55
C TYR A 53 -0.11 6.16 0.90
N ASN A 54 -0.39 4.88 0.68
CA ASN A 54 -1.67 4.27 1.01
C ASN A 54 -1.61 3.78 2.46
N LEU A 55 -2.42 4.37 3.33
CA LEU A 55 -2.43 4.08 4.76
C LEU A 55 -3.00 2.69 5.05
N ASN A 56 -4.02 2.28 4.30
CA ASN A 56 -4.67 0.98 4.47
C ASN A 56 -3.81 -0.17 3.94
N GLY A 57 -3.27 -0.02 2.73
CA GLY A 57 -2.43 -1.04 2.11
C GLY A 57 -0.96 -0.99 2.53
N ARG A 58 -0.55 0.05 3.27
CA ARG A 58 0.86 0.36 3.61
C ARG A 58 1.78 0.36 2.39
N ASN A 59 1.25 0.81 1.26
CA ASN A 59 1.93 0.78 -0.03
C ASN A 59 2.38 2.18 -0.43
N TYR A 60 3.61 2.28 -0.91
CA TYR A 60 4.14 3.50 -1.53
C TYR A 60 3.87 3.49 -3.03
N GLY A 61 3.70 4.67 -3.61
CA GLY A 61 3.70 4.85 -5.05
C GLY A 61 4.36 6.16 -5.43
N ALA A 62 4.78 6.23 -6.69
CA ALA A 62 5.37 7.41 -7.27
C ALA A 62 4.75 7.66 -8.65
N THR A 63 4.65 8.93 -9.03
CA THR A 63 4.16 9.36 -10.33
C THR A 63 5.13 10.38 -10.90
N VAL A 64 5.44 10.26 -12.19
CA VAL A 64 6.21 11.26 -12.93
C VAL A 64 5.40 11.61 -14.17
N GLY A 65 5.15 12.89 -14.38
CA GLY A 65 4.41 13.43 -15.50
C GLY A 65 5.20 14.52 -16.21
N ALA A 66 5.10 14.56 -17.53
CA ALA A 66 5.53 15.68 -18.35
C ALA A 66 4.41 16.04 -19.34
N ARG A 67 4.08 17.33 -19.45
CA ARG A 67 3.04 17.82 -20.37
C ARG A 67 3.54 19.04 -21.12
N LEU A 68 3.25 19.11 -22.41
CA LEU A 68 3.39 20.32 -23.21
C LEU A 68 2.10 21.13 -23.10
N GLN A 69 2.22 22.42 -22.81
CA GLN A 69 1.12 23.39 -22.83
C GLN A 69 1.28 24.27 -24.07
N LEU A 70 0.30 24.22 -24.98
CA LEU A 70 0.23 25.05 -26.19
C LEU A 70 -0.67 26.25 -25.93
#